data_AF-A0A9P5PQ47-F1
#
_entry.id   AF-A0A9P5PQ47-F1
#
_cell.length_a   1.000
_cell.length_b   1.000
_cell.length_c   1.000
_cell.angle_alpha   90.00
_cell.angle_beta   90.00
_cell.angle_gamma   90.00
#
_symmetry.space_group_name_H-M   'P 1'
#
loop_
_entity.id
_entity.type
_entity.pdbx_description
1 polymer ?
#
loop_
_entity_poly.entity_id
_entity_poly.type
_entity_poly.pdbx_seq_one_letter_code
_entity_poly.pdbx_strand_id
1 'polypeptide(L)'
;MPPLQFLLTLLLVSASFLATIASPLMILVNLGHNDLGIVENRETLVSKAQPIEVPVALWTAHEGETNEHWSLIIDSKNGFHAIMFLTDQASMVVRTFTYDVAKESALKKLCMAKFKTKEEMDDVFSQLAKIPMTLKPTEKGGNCMDYIQKALDMLQEKGHIDKVPADIDRLLQGSYERGRRSVRHTLAEAGARD
;
A
#
# COMPACT_ATOMS: atom_id res chain seq x y z
N MET A 1 24.10 -41.23 22.91
CA MET A 1 25.05 -40.75 21.89
C MET A 1 24.35 -40.78 20.53
N PRO A 2 23.93 -39.61 20.02
CA PRO A 2 24.25 -39.28 18.63
C PRO A 2 24.43 -37.76 18.40
N PRO A 3 25.62 -37.18 18.65
CA PRO A 3 25.90 -35.79 18.25
C PRO A 3 26.54 -35.66 16.86
N LEU A 4 27.04 -36.76 16.28
CA LEU A 4 27.87 -36.69 15.06
C LEU A 4 27.06 -36.56 13.77
N GLN A 5 25.89 -37.19 13.68
CA GLN A 5 25.05 -37.14 12.47
C GLN A 5 24.42 -35.76 12.26
N PHE A 6 24.02 -35.07 13.34
CA PHE A 6 23.44 -33.73 13.27
C PHE A 6 24.43 -32.66 12.79
N LEU A 7 25.69 -32.75 13.25
CA LEU A 7 26.77 -31.85 12.83
C LEU A 7 27.13 -32.02 11.35
N LEU A 8 27.08 -33.24 10.82
CA LEU A 8 27.38 -33.51 9.41
C LEU A 8 26.29 -32.92 8.48
N THR A 9 25.02 -33.04 8.84
CA THR A 9 23.91 -32.43 8.08
C THR A 9 23.96 -30.89 8.10
N LEU A 10 24.35 -30.28 9.22
CA LEU A 10 24.43 -28.82 9.32
C LEU A 10 25.59 -28.25 8.47
N LEU A 11 26.70 -28.99 8.34
CA LEU A 11 27.85 -28.64 7.49
C LEU A 11 27.56 -28.76 5.99
N LEU A 12 26.71 -29.71 5.57
CA LEU A 12 26.32 -29.86 4.16
C LEU A 12 25.34 -28.77 3.70
N VAL A 13 24.46 -28.30 4.58
CA VAL A 13 23.50 -27.21 4.26
C VAL A 13 24.21 -25.85 4.15
N SER A 14 25.29 -25.60 4.90
CA SER A 14 26.05 -24.34 4.80
C SER A 14 26.96 -24.28 3.57
N ALA A 15 27.52 -25.40 3.10
CA ALA A 15 28.29 -25.44 1.86
C ALA A 15 27.44 -25.13 0.61
N SER A 16 26.14 -25.44 0.66
CA SER A 16 25.20 -25.15 -0.43
C SER A 16 24.88 -23.66 -0.57
N PHE A 17 24.98 -22.88 0.53
CA PHE A 17 24.71 -21.44 0.51
C PHE A 17 25.92 -20.60 0.05
N LEU A 18 27.16 -21.10 0.18
CA LEU A 18 28.36 -20.40 -0.27
C LEU A 18 28.76 -20.66 -1.73
N ALA A 19 28.25 -21.71 -2.37
CA ALA A 19 28.54 -22.00 -3.78
C ALA A 19 27.78 -21.10 -4.78
N THR A 20 26.76 -20.35 -4.33
CA THR A 20 25.95 -19.46 -5.19
C THR A 20 26.49 -18.03 -5.31
N ILE A 21 27.55 -17.67 -4.57
CA ILE A 21 28.13 -16.31 -4.57
C ILE A 21 29.51 -16.25 -5.26
N ALA A 22 29.96 -17.37 -5.83
CA ALA A 22 31.27 -17.48 -6.48
C ALA A 22 31.18 -18.03 -7.91
N SER A 23 30.16 -17.64 -8.68
CA SER A 23 30.20 -17.75 -10.14
C SER A 23 30.51 -16.40 -10.78
N PRO A 24 31.79 -16.09 -11.07
CA PRO A 24 32.10 -15.23 -12.19
C PRO A 24 31.79 -16.05 -13.44
N LEU A 25 30.60 -15.84 -14.02
CA LEU A 25 30.27 -16.46 -15.30
C LEU A 25 31.28 -15.94 -16.32
N MET A 26 32.15 -16.85 -16.76
CA MET A 26 33.18 -16.62 -17.74
C MET A 26 32.61 -16.00 -19.01
N ILE A 27 33.09 -14.79 -19.29
CA ILE A 27 33.79 -14.43 -20.53
C ILE A 27 33.55 -15.42 -21.68
N LEU A 28 32.62 -15.09 -22.57
CA LEU A 28 32.64 -15.60 -23.93
C LEU A 28 33.70 -14.78 -24.69
N VAL A 29 34.93 -15.30 -24.77
CA VAL A 29 35.95 -14.78 -25.68
C VAL A 29 35.52 -15.18 -27.09
N ASN A 30 35.00 -14.24 -27.87
CA ASN A 30 34.92 -14.40 -29.31
C ASN A 30 36.24 -13.91 -29.90
N LEU A 31 37.12 -14.87 -30.23
CA LEU A 31 38.32 -14.64 -31.04
C LEU A 31 37.87 -14.32 -32.47
N GLY A 32 37.58 -13.06 -32.73
CA GLY A 32 37.44 -12.49 -34.06
C GLY A 32 38.44 -11.37 -34.21
N HIS A 33 39.60 -11.67 -34.81
CA HIS A 33 40.52 -10.68 -35.33
C HIS A 33 39.75 -9.68 -36.19
N ASN A 34 39.70 -8.41 -35.77
CA ASN A 34 39.89 -7.27 -36.65
C ASN A 34 40.28 -6.04 -35.81
N ASP A 35 41.32 -5.42 -36.33
CA ASP A 35 42.09 -4.30 -35.80
C ASP A 35 41.28 -2.99 -35.76
N LEU A 36 41.81 -2.03 -35.00
CA LEU A 36 41.44 -0.61 -34.90
C LEU A 36 40.41 -0.24 -33.82
N GLY A 37 40.93 0.45 -32.81
CA GLY A 37 40.28 0.70 -31.54
C GLY A 37 39.16 1.73 -31.58
N ILE A 38 38.49 1.84 -30.44
CA ILE A 38 37.84 3.04 -29.91
C ILE A 38 37.43 2.70 -28.47
N VAL A 39 38.06 3.43 -27.54
CA VAL A 39 37.51 3.98 -26.28
C VAL A 39 36.63 3.07 -25.43
N GLU A 40 37.19 2.72 -24.27
CA GLU A 40 36.51 2.20 -23.09
C GLU A 40 35.46 3.21 -22.56
N ASN A 41 34.32 3.31 -23.25
CA ASN A 41 33.13 3.95 -22.70
C ASN A 41 32.41 2.95 -21.79
N ARG A 42 32.98 2.76 -20.59
CA ARG A 42 32.28 2.16 -19.45
C ARG A 42 31.38 3.21 -18.80
N GLU A 43 30.58 3.90 -19.61
CA GLU A 43 29.38 4.54 -19.11
C GLU A 43 28.39 3.42 -18.82
N THR A 44 28.42 3.00 -17.55
CA THR A 44 27.32 2.30 -16.91
C THR A 44 26.05 3.04 -17.32
N LEU A 45 25.28 2.46 -18.24
CA LEU A 45 23.88 2.79 -18.48
C LEU A 45 23.15 2.53 -17.16
N VAL A 46 23.27 3.46 -16.22
CA VAL A 46 22.30 3.64 -15.15
C VAL A 46 21.06 4.09 -15.88
N SER A 47 20.32 3.11 -16.41
CA SER A 47 18.93 3.23 -16.78
C SER A 47 18.28 3.91 -15.58
N LYS A 48 18.04 5.23 -15.67
CA LYS A 48 17.26 5.96 -14.68
C LYS A 48 15.91 5.26 -14.67
N ALA A 49 15.68 4.41 -13.67
CA ALA A 49 14.40 3.75 -13.50
C ALA A 49 13.34 4.84 -13.57
N GLN A 50 12.41 4.72 -14.51
CA GLN A 50 11.36 5.70 -14.64
C GLN A 50 10.51 5.66 -13.35
N PRO A 51 10.15 6.82 -12.80
CA PRO A 51 9.23 6.86 -11.67
C PRO A 51 7.95 6.08 -11.98
N ILE A 52 7.50 5.29 -11.02
CA ILE A 52 6.24 4.57 -11.08
C ILE A 52 5.13 5.58 -10.78
N GLU A 53 4.23 5.77 -11.72
CA GLU A 53 3.08 6.67 -11.58
C GLU A 53 1.79 5.86 -11.56
N VAL A 54 1.01 5.97 -10.48
CA VAL A 54 -0.21 5.17 -10.25
C VAL A 54 -1.39 6.05 -9.85
N PRO A 55 -2.63 5.70 -10.24
CA PRO A 55 -3.80 6.46 -9.84
C PRO A 55 -4.09 6.27 -8.35
N VAL A 56 -4.46 7.36 -7.70
CA VAL A 56 -5.12 7.38 -6.39
C VAL A 56 -6.58 7.71 -6.63
N ALA A 57 -7.48 6.90 -6.09
CA ALA A 57 -8.91 7.03 -6.27
C ALA A 57 -9.68 6.70 -5.00
N LEU A 58 -10.93 7.16 -4.94
CA LEU A 58 -11.89 6.75 -3.92
C LEU A 58 -12.84 5.71 -4.47
N TRP A 59 -13.17 4.77 -3.60
CA TRP A 59 -14.31 3.90 -3.76
C TRP A 59 -15.26 4.10 -2.58
N THR A 60 -16.54 4.25 -2.90
CA THR A 60 -17.61 4.37 -1.91
C THR A 60 -18.56 3.18 -2.07
N ALA A 61 -18.67 2.36 -1.03
CA ALA A 61 -19.72 1.37 -0.92
C ALA A 61 -20.96 2.02 -0.33
N HIS A 62 -22.15 1.62 -0.79
CA HIS A 62 -23.44 2.10 -0.26
C HIS A 62 -23.57 3.63 -0.29
N GLU A 63 -23.20 4.25 -1.42
CA GLU A 63 -23.24 5.71 -1.57
C GLU A 63 -24.65 6.27 -1.31
N GLY A 64 -24.74 7.26 -0.42
CA GLY A 64 -25.99 7.90 -0.01
C GLY A 64 -26.79 7.15 1.06
N GLU A 65 -26.41 5.92 1.39
CA GLU A 65 -27.09 5.10 2.40
C GLU A 65 -26.55 5.37 3.81
N THR A 66 -27.19 4.77 4.82
CA THR A 66 -26.70 4.87 6.19
C THR A 66 -25.34 4.19 6.31
N ASN A 67 -25.18 2.95 5.86
CA ASN A 67 -23.93 2.17 5.89
C ASN A 67 -22.89 2.55 4.81
N GLU A 68 -22.89 3.80 4.35
CA GLU A 68 -21.89 4.33 3.40
C GLU A 68 -20.46 4.12 3.95
N HIS A 69 -19.59 3.48 3.16
CA HIS A 69 -18.24 3.13 3.57
C HIS A 69 -17.20 3.52 2.52
N TRP A 70 -16.14 4.20 2.96
CA TRP A 70 -15.14 4.82 2.07
C TRP A 70 -13.83 4.05 2.12
N SER A 71 -13.21 3.91 0.95
CA SER A 71 -11.91 3.23 0.79
C SER A 71 -11.02 4.01 -0.18
N LEU A 72 -9.72 4.03 0.09
CA LEU A 72 -8.70 4.57 -0.80
C LEU A 72 -8.21 3.43 -1.70
N ILE A 73 -8.19 3.64 -3.02
CA ILE A 73 -7.66 2.69 -4.00
C ILE A 73 -6.41 3.29 -4.63
N ILE A 74 -5.31 2.53 -4.63
CA ILE A 74 -4.05 2.91 -5.27
C ILE A 74 -3.64 1.81 -6.27
N ASP A 75 -3.14 2.22 -7.45
CA ASP A 75 -2.73 1.31 -8.52
C ASP A 75 -3.88 0.41 -9.00
N SER A 76 -5.12 0.93 -8.99
CA SER A 76 -6.38 0.29 -9.41
C SER A 76 -6.81 -0.99 -8.67
N LYS A 77 -5.95 -1.59 -7.85
CA LYS A 77 -6.18 -2.88 -7.17
C LYS A 77 -5.91 -2.88 -5.68
N ASN A 78 -5.13 -1.94 -5.15
CA ASN A 78 -4.77 -1.96 -3.73
C ASN A 78 -5.72 -1.05 -2.96
N GLY A 79 -6.68 -1.65 -2.28
CA GLY A 79 -7.67 -0.97 -1.47
C GLY A 79 -7.25 -0.87 -0.01
N PHE A 80 -7.54 0.27 0.61
CA PHE A 80 -7.27 0.57 2.00
C PHE A 80 -8.49 1.21 2.64
N HIS A 81 -8.87 0.76 3.84
CA HIS A 81 -9.98 1.33 4.59
C HIS A 81 -9.82 1.14 6.09
N ALA A 82 -10.54 1.95 6.87
CA ALA A 82 -10.68 1.73 8.31
C ALA A 82 -12.09 1.17 8.60
N ILE A 83 -12.17 0.10 9.37
CA ILE A 83 -13.43 -0.56 9.76
C ILE A 83 -13.54 -0.69 11.28
N MET A 84 -14.76 -0.68 11.79
CA MET A 84 -15.05 -0.93 13.21
C MET A 84 -15.22 -2.44 13.42
N PHE A 85 -14.52 -3.01 14.41
CA PHE A 85 -14.86 -4.35 14.89
C PHE A 85 -15.98 -4.24 15.93
N LEU A 86 -17.08 -4.97 15.72
CA LEU A 86 -18.23 -4.95 16.63
C LEU A 86 -17.88 -5.35 18.07
N THR A 87 -16.84 -6.17 18.24
CA THR A 87 -16.37 -6.66 19.54
C THR A 87 -15.51 -5.65 20.31
N ASP A 88 -14.95 -4.65 19.63
CA ASP A 88 -14.09 -3.63 20.23
C ASP A 88 -14.48 -2.26 19.63
N GLN A 89 -15.59 -1.72 20.16
CA GLN A 89 -16.18 -0.45 19.73
C GLN A 89 -15.32 0.77 20.11
N ALA A 90 -14.10 0.56 20.64
CA ALA A 90 -13.22 1.62 21.09
C ALA A 90 -12.44 2.27 19.94
N SER A 91 -12.15 1.55 18.85
CA SER A 91 -11.31 2.06 17.77
C SER A 91 -11.61 1.44 16.40
N MET A 92 -11.19 2.12 15.34
CA MET A 92 -11.18 1.54 13.99
C MET A 92 -9.87 0.79 13.75
N VAL A 93 -9.93 -0.25 12.94
CA VAL A 93 -8.74 -0.98 12.46
C VAL A 93 -8.61 -0.76 10.97
N VAL A 94 -7.40 -0.41 10.53
CA VAL A 94 -7.09 -0.30 9.12
C VAL A 94 -6.89 -1.69 8.51
N ARG A 95 -7.50 -1.92 7.35
CA ARG A 95 -7.38 -3.15 6.58
C ARG A 95 -7.03 -2.83 5.14
N THR A 96 -6.42 -3.81 4.49
CA THR A 96 -6.15 -3.79 3.06
C THR A 96 -6.98 -4.85 2.36
N PHE A 97 -7.31 -4.61 1.10
CA PHE A 97 -8.02 -5.57 0.26
C PHE A 97 -7.62 -5.39 -1.20
N THR A 98 -7.89 -6.41 -2.02
CA THR A 98 -7.71 -6.31 -3.47
C THR A 98 -9.01 -5.80 -4.09
N TYR A 99 -8.97 -4.63 -4.72
CA TYR A 99 -10.07 -4.07 -5.49
C TYR A 99 -10.22 -4.81 -6.82
N ASP A 100 -11.48 -5.04 -7.21
CA ASP A 100 -11.81 -5.66 -8.48
C ASP A 100 -11.65 -4.66 -9.62
N VAL A 101 -10.63 -4.86 -10.46
CA VAL A 101 -10.32 -3.99 -11.60
C VAL A 101 -11.48 -3.90 -12.60
N ALA A 102 -12.37 -4.89 -12.66
CA ALA A 102 -13.57 -4.83 -13.49
C ALA A 102 -14.54 -3.72 -13.04
N LYS A 103 -14.39 -3.23 -11.80
CA LYS A 103 -15.20 -2.15 -11.21
C LYS A 103 -14.48 -0.80 -11.23
N GLU A 104 -13.43 -0.62 -12.04
CA GLU A 104 -12.69 0.64 -12.11
C GLU A 104 -13.59 1.84 -12.47
N SER A 105 -14.66 1.62 -13.25
CA SER A 105 -15.63 2.67 -13.59
C SER A 105 -16.38 3.27 -12.40
N ALA A 106 -16.43 2.56 -11.27
CA ALA A 106 -17.01 3.05 -10.02
C ALA A 106 -16.02 3.86 -9.16
N LEU A 107 -14.77 3.99 -9.59
CA LEU A 107 -13.76 4.76 -8.87
C LEU A 107 -13.84 6.24 -9.20
N LYS A 108 -13.88 7.06 -8.14
CA LYS A 108 -13.67 8.49 -8.26
C LYS A 108 -12.18 8.80 -8.24
N LYS A 109 -11.60 9.08 -9.41
CA LYS A 109 -10.18 9.46 -9.54
C LYS A 109 -9.90 10.75 -8.79
N LEU A 110 -8.82 10.75 -8.01
CA LEU A 110 -8.40 11.88 -7.19
C LEU A 110 -7.17 12.58 -7.78
N CYS A 111 -6.09 11.83 -7.94
CA CYS A 111 -4.80 12.32 -8.41
C CYS A 111 -3.91 11.15 -8.87
N MET A 112 -2.69 11.45 -9.31
CA MET A 112 -1.64 10.45 -9.55
C MET A 112 -0.61 10.53 -8.43
N ALA A 113 -0.20 9.38 -7.91
CA ALA A 113 0.91 9.25 -6.99
C ALA A 113 2.17 8.79 -7.73
N LYS A 114 3.32 9.31 -7.32
CA LYS A 114 4.63 9.04 -7.92
C LYS A 114 5.56 8.39 -6.89
N PHE A 115 6.16 7.28 -7.29
CA PHE A 115 7.13 6.52 -6.52
C PHE A 115 8.41 6.34 -7.34
N LYS A 116 9.56 6.39 -6.71
CA LYS A 116 10.88 6.20 -7.36
C LYS A 116 11.10 4.74 -7.70
N THR A 117 10.70 3.83 -6.82
CA THR A 117 10.88 2.39 -6.99
C THR A 117 9.68 1.62 -6.45
N LYS A 118 9.62 0.32 -6.80
CA LYS A 118 8.56 -0.57 -6.32
C LYS A 118 8.65 -0.79 -4.81
N GLU A 119 9.87 -0.84 -4.27
CA GLU A 119 10.14 -1.01 -2.84
C GLU A 119 9.64 0.19 -2.03
N GLU A 120 9.83 1.43 -2.55
CA GLU A 120 9.27 2.63 -1.91
C GLU A 120 7.74 2.59 -1.92
N MET A 121 7.11 2.19 -3.02
CA MET A 121 5.66 2.05 -3.10
C MET A 121 5.14 1.01 -2.09
N ASP A 122 5.82 -0.13 -1.95
CA ASP A 122 5.45 -1.18 -1.00
C ASP A 122 5.63 -0.75 0.47
N ASP A 123 6.69 0.01 0.76
CA ASP A 123 6.90 0.61 2.08
C ASP A 123 5.79 1.61 2.43
N VAL A 124 5.38 2.44 1.47
CA VAL A 124 4.26 3.37 1.65
C VAL A 124 2.95 2.61 1.87
N PHE A 125 2.67 1.56 1.10
CA PHE A 125 1.47 0.75 1.28
C PHE A 125 1.43 0.07 2.65
N SER A 126 2.58 -0.43 3.12
CA SER A 126 2.73 -0.99 4.47
C SER A 126 2.44 0.05 5.57
N GLN A 127 2.84 1.31 5.35
CA GLN A 127 2.56 2.41 6.29
C GLN A 127 1.11 2.86 6.27
N LEU A 128 0.47 2.94 5.10
CA LEU A 128 -0.95 3.23 4.97
C LEU A 128 -1.82 2.24 5.76
N ALA A 129 -1.42 0.96 5.78
CA ALA A 129 -2.09 -0.10 6.53
C ALA A 129 -1.90 -0.01 8.06
N LYS A 130 -1.00 0.85 8.54
CA LYS A 130 -0.62 1.00 9.95
C LYS A 130 -0.98 2.37 10.54
N ILE A 131 -1.70 3.21 9.78
CA ILE A 131 -2.15 4.51 10.29
C ILE A 131 -3.01 4.28 11.54
N PRO A 132 -2.64 4.88 12.70
CA PRO A 132 -3.37 4.67 13.93
C PRO A 132 -4.69 5.43 13.91
N MET A 133 -5.78 4.72 14.19
CA MET A 133 -7.13 5.28 14.35
C MET A 133 -7.53 5.21 15.83
N THR A 134 -7.03 6.17 16.61
CA THR A 134 -7.12 6.15 18.08
C THR A 134 -8.43 6.69 18.65
N LEU A 135 -9.22 7.38 17.83
CA LEU A 135 -10.49 7.97 18.23
C LEU A 135 -11.65 7.02 17.92
N LYS A 136 -12.74 7.19 18.66
CA LYS A 136 -13.93 6.35 18.46
C LYS A 136 -14.56 6.64 17.10
N PRO A 137 -15.24 5.66 16.47
CA PRO A 137 -15.90 5.85 15.17
C PRO A 137 -16.95 6.98 15.13
N THR A 138 -17.47 7.40 16.29
CA THR A 138 -18.43 8.52 16.41
C THR A 138 -17.78 9.90 16.59
N GLU A 139 -16.46 9.95 16.76
CA GLU A 139 -15.66 11.16 17.03
C GLU A 139 -14.94 11.63 15.74
N LYS A 140 -14.67 12.94 15.66
CA LYS A 140 -13.92 13.52 14.54
C LYS A 140 -12.49 13.02 14.56
N GLY A 141 -12.03 12.46 13.45
CA GLY A 141 -10.73 11.79 13.36
C GLY A 141 -10.79 10.27 13.57
N GLY A 142 -11.98 9.71 13.84
CA GLY A 142 -12.16 8.32 14.25
C GLY A 142 -12.87 7.42 13.24
N ASN A 143 -13.31 7.90 12.07
CA ASN A 143 -14.06 7.08 11.10
C ASN A 143 -13.29 6.79 9.79
N CYS A 144 -13.94 6.08 8.85
CA CYS A 144 -13.33 5.71 7.58
C CYS A 144 -12.95 6.91 6.70
N MET A 145 -13.72 8.00 6.73
CA MET A 145 -13.41 9.25 6.01
C MET A 145 -12.20 9.97 6.61
N ASP A 146 -12.09 9.99 7.94
CA ASP A 146 -10.92 10.54 8.63
C ASP A 146 -9.64 9.76 8.30
N TYR A 147 -9.76 8.43 8.13
CA TYR A 147 -8.67 7.60 7.63
C TYR A 147 -8.25 8.01 6.21
N ILE A 148 -9.20 8.23 5.30
CA ILE A 148 -8.90 8.70 3.93
C ILE A 148 -8.09 10.00 3.96
N GLN A 149 -8.51 10.97 4.78
CA GLN A 149 -7.79 12.23 4.92
C GLN A 149 -6.35 12.00 5.40
N LYS A 150 -6.17 11.25 6.51
CA LYS A 150 -4.85 10.91 7.06
C LYS A 150 -3.95 10.20 6.03
N ALA A 151 -4.52 9.32 5.23
CA ALA A 151 -3.79 8.60 4.18
C ALA A 151 -3.33 9.54 3.06
N LEU A 152 -4.18 10.47 2.62
CA LEU A 152 -3.83 11.47 1.62
C LEU A 152 -2.80 12.47 2.15
N ASP A 153 -2.94 12.91 3.39
CA ASP A 153 -1.97 13.77 4.07
C ASP A 153 -0.60 13.10 4.13
N MET A 154 -0.54 11.83 4.53
CA MET A 154 0.72 11.05 4.54
C MET A 154 1.35 10.95 3.15
N LEU A 155 0.56 10.72 2.09
CA LEU A 155 1.07 10.68 0.72
C LEU A 155 1.63 12.03 0.29
N GLN A 156 1.00 13.14 0.69
CA GLN A 156 1.49 14.49 0.38
C GLN A 156 2.76 14.82 1.18
N GLU A 157 2.77 14.57 2.49
CA GLU A 157 3.91 14.82 3.38
C GLU A 157 5.18 14.09 2.94
N LYS A 158 5.02 12.88 2.40
CA LYS A 158 6.11 12.07 1.83
C LYS A 158 6.46 12.46 0.38
N GLY A 159 5.74 13.40 -0.23
CA GLY A 159 5.99 13.88 -1.58
C GLY A 159 5.58 12.91 -2.70
N HIS A 160 4.67 11.97 -2.41
CA HIS A 160 4.13 11.05 -3.42
C HIS A 160 2.99 11.67 -4.22
N ILE A 161 2.29 12.66 -3.67
CA ILE A 161 1.31 13.48 -4.40
C ILE A 161 1.63 14.96 -4.20
N ASP A 162 1.34 15.79 -5.21
CA ASP A 162 1.66 17.23 -5.16
C ASP A 162 0.81 17.98 -4.12
N LYS A 163 -0.48 17.61 -4.02
CA LYS A 163 -1.45 18.19 -3.08
C LYS A 163 -2.61 17.24 -2.85
N VAL A 164 -3.20 17.25 -1.65
CA VAL A 164 -4.53 16.68 -1.43
C VAL A 164 -5.55 17.43 -2.30
N PRO A 165 -6.41 16.73 -3.07
CA PRO A 165 -7.44 17.38 -3.87
C PRO A 165 -8.44 18.15 -3.01
N ALA A 166 -8.70 19.42 -3.36
CA ALA A 166 -9.56 20.31 -2.58
C ALA A 166 -11.03 19.86 -2.51
N ASP A 167 -11.47 18.99 -3.41
CA ASP A 167 -12.82 18.44 -3.37
C ASP A 167 -12.99 17.37 -2.29
N ILE A 168 -11.90 16.82 -1.74
CA ILE A 168 -11.92 15.88 -0.61
C ILE A 168 -12.60 16.50 0.60
N ASP A 169 -12.20 17.69 1.05
CA ASP A 169 -12.80 18.32 2.23
C ASP A 169 -14.32 18.46 2.09
N ARG A 170 -14.78 18.85 0.90
CA ARG A 170 -16.20 18.97 0.58
C ARG A 170 -16.91 17.61 0.59
N LEU A 171 -16.28 16.59 0.02
CA LEU A 171 -16.81 15.22 -0.02
C LEU A 171 -16.91 14.62 1.38
N LEU A 172 -15.88 14.79 2.21
CA LEU A 172 -15.85 14.29 3.57
C LEU A 172 -16.89 15.01 4.43
N GLN A 173 -17.01 16.34 4.36
CA GLN A 173 -17.91 17.09 5.24
C GLN A 173 -19.39 16.72 5.05
N GLY A 174 -19.85 16.52 3.80
CA GLY A 174 -21.24 16.12 3.54
C GLY A 174 -21.56 14.69 3.97
N SER A 175 -20.58 13.79 3.87
CA SER A 175 -20.71 12.37 4.17
C SER A 175 -20.46 12.03 5.65
N TYR A 176 -19.72 12.90 6.35
CA TYR A 176 -19.35 12.75 7.75
C TYR A 176 -20.56 12.54 8.67
N GLU A 177 -21.60 13.38 8.54
CA GLU A 177 -22.81 13.25 9.35
C GLU A 177 -23.69 12.06 8.96
N ARG A 178 -23.57 11.54 7.72
CA ARG A 178 -24.22 10.28 7.33
C ARG A 178 -23.51 9.09 7.98
N GLY A 179 -22.19 9.01 7.86
CA GLY A 179 -21.38 7.97 8.49
C GLY A 179 -21.54 7.93 10.01
N ARG A 180 -21.57 9.09 10.67
CA ARG A 180 -21.79 9.18 12.12
C ARG A 180 -23.16 8.64 12.55
N ARG A 181 -24.22 8.91 11.80
CA ARG A 181 -25.57 8.37 12.06
C ARG A 181 -25.61 6.86 11.89
N SER A 182 -24.92 6.34 10.88
CA SER A 182 -24.76 4.91 10.64
C SER A 182 -24.16 4.17 11.82
N VAL A 183 -22.99 4.64 12.27
CA VAL A 183 -22.28 4.04 13.39
C VAL A 183 -23.19 4.02 14.62
N ARG A 184 -23.86 5.12 14.93
CA ARG A 184 -24.82 5.17 16.05
C ARG A 184 -25.96 4.16 15.88
N HIS A 185 -26.50 3.99 14.69
CA HIS A 185 -27.55 3.01 14.42
C HIS A 185 -27.04 1.58 14.65
N THR A 186 -25.90 1.22 14.07
CA THR A 186 -25.27 -0.10 14.25
C THR A 186 -24.98 -0.39 15.71
N LEU A 187 -24.47 0.60 16.46
CA LEU A 187 -24.21 0.46 17.90
C LEU A 187 -25.50 0.29 18.71
N ALA A 188 -26.57 1.02 18.36
CA ALA A 188 -27.87 0.88 19.00
C ALA A 188 -28.50 -0.50 18.72
N GLU A 189 -28.40 -1.00 17.50
CA GLU A 189 -28.86 -2.35 17.14
C GLU A 189 -28.05 -3.45 17.86
N ALA A 190 -26.74 -3.26 18.00
CA ALA A 190 -25.88 -4.18 18.74
C ALA A 190 -26.26 -4.22 20.23
N GLY A 191 -26.43 -3.05 20.87
CA GLY A 191 -26.79 -2.95 22.28
C GLY A 191 -28.24 -3.35 22.61
N ALA A 192 -29.14 -3.41 21.62
CA ALA A 192 -30.51 -3.90 21.81
C ALA A 192 -30.63 -5.44 21.76
N ARG A 193 -29.53 -6.14 21.46
CA ARG A 193 -29.48 -7.61 21.38
C ARG A 193 -28.85 -8.26 22.63
N ASP A 194 -28.39 -7.45 23.58
CA ASP A 194 -27.92 -7.85 24.91
C ASP A 194 -29.06 -7.75 25.94
#